data_AF-A0A377CWH2-F1
#
_entry.id   AF-A0A377CWH2-F1
#
_cell.length_a   1.000
_cell.length_b   1.000
_cell.length_c   1.000
_cell.angle_alpha   90.00
_cell.angle_beta   90.00
_cell.angle_gamma   90.00
#
_symmetry.space_group_name_H-M   'P 1'
#
loop_
_entity.id
_entity.type
_entity.pdbx_description
1 polymer ?
#
loop_
_entity_poly.entity_id
_entity_poly.type
_entity_poly.pdbx_seq_one_letter_code
_entity_poly.pdbx_strand_id
1 'polypeptide(L)'
;MTETAAIALMVLDRRPDLAPPVGRTERQQFQRLLVWLVANVYPTFTFADYPERWAPDAPEQLKKKVIEYRKSLYIWLNSQLTAEPYAFGEQLTLVDCYLCHYAHMGAWA
;
A
#
# COMPACT_ATOMS: atom_id res chain seq x y z
N MET A 1 -4.18 14.93 -13.41
CA MET A 1 -4.69 14.14 -12.27
C MET A 1 -3.53 13.91 -11.33
N THR A 2 -3.71 14.21 -10.05
CA THR A 2 -2.74 14.00 -8.97
C THR A 2 -3.30 12.94 -8.00
N GLU A 3 -2.57 12.59 -6.94
CA GLU A 3 -2.90 11.54 -5.97
C GLU A 3 -2.93 10.12 -6.57
N THR A 4 -2.00 9.27 -6.13
CA THR A 4 -1.80 7.93 -6.72
C THR A 4 -3.09 7.08 -6.69
N ALA A 5 -3.89 7.16 -5.62
CA ALA A 5 -5.15 6.43 -5.52
C ALA A 5 -6.18 6.93 -6.55
N ALA A 6 -6.30 8.24 -6.74
CA ALA A 6 -7.22 8.82 -7.72
C ALA A 6 -6.77 8.47 -9.16
N ILE A 7 -5.47 8.47 -9.42
CA ILE A 7 -4.90 7.99 -10.69
C ILE A 7 -5.23 6.51 -10.92
N ALA A 8 -5.10 5.65 -9.90
CA ALA A 8 -5.46 4.25 -10.00
C ALA A 8 -6.96 4.05 -10.33
N LEU A 9 -7.85 4.83 -9.70
CA LEU A 9 -9.28 4.82 -10.03
C LEU A 9 -9.54 5.30 -11.46
N MET A 10 -8.87 6.37 -11.91
CA MET A 10 -8.94 6.83 -13.31
C MET A 10 -8.48 5.76 -14.31
N VAL A 11 -7.47 4.95 -13.94
CA VAL A 11 -7.01 3.83 -14.77
C VAL A 11 -8.09 2.76 -14.86
N LEU A 12 -8.79 2.45 -13.76
CA LEU A 12 -9.88 1.46 -13.76
C LEU A 12 -11.07 1.86 -14.64
N ASP A 13 -11.33 3.15 -14.83
CA ASP A 13 -12.35 3.61 -15.78
C ASP A 13 -12.05 3.17 -17.23
N ARG A 14 -10.78 2.96 -17.55
CA ARG A 14 -10.31 2.52 -18.88
C ARG A 14 -9.91 1.05 -18.94
N ARG A 15 -9.48 0.50 -17.80
CA ARG A 15 -8.96 -0.86 -17.63
C ARG A 15 -9.61 -1.53 -16.42
N PRO A 16 -10.93 -1.81 -16.47
CA PRO A 16 -11.65 -2.41 -15.36
C PRO A 16 -11.14 -3.82 -15.01
N ASP A 17 -10.41 -4.45 -15.93
CA ASP A 17 -9.74 -5.75 -15.78
C ASP A 17 -8.54 -5.73 -14.82
N LEU A 18 -8.08 -4.57 -14.35
CA LEU A 18 -6.99 -4.47 -13.37
C LEU A 18 -7.48 -4.43 -11.91
N ALA A 19 -8.65 -5.01 -11.66
CA ALA A 19 -9.23 -5.21 -10.34
C ALA A 19 -10.25 -6.36 -10.39
N PRO A 20 -10.63 -6.93 -9.23
CA PRO A 20 -11.68 -7.94 -9.18
C PRO A 20 -12.98 -7.42 -9.83
N PRO A 21 -13.81 -8.28 -10.43
CA PRO A 21 -15.06 -7.86 -11.07
C PRO A 21 -16.04 -7.17 -10.11
N VAL A 22 -16.85 -6.24 -10.63
CA VAL A 22 -17.93 -5.61 -9.86
C VAL A 22 -18.94 -6.66 -9.39
N GLY A 23 -19.43 -6.52 -8.15
CA GLY A 23 -20.37 -7.47 -7.53
C GLY A 23 -19.71 -8.65 -6.80
N ARG A 24 -18.38 -8.80 -6.89
CA ARG A 24 -17.59 -9.75 -6.10
C ARG A 24 -17.19 -9.15 -4.75
N THR A 25 -17.12 -9.97 -3.70
CA THR A 25 -16.71 -9.51 -2.35
C THR A 25 -15.28 -8.97 -2.37
N GLU A 26 -14.41 -9.60 -3.16
CA GLU A 26 -13.02 -9.23 -3.40
C GLU A 26 -12.89 -7.81 -3.94
N ARG A 27 -13.91 -7.29 -4.67
CA ARG A 27 -13.91 -5.90 -5.15
C ARG A 27 -13.88 -4.90 -4.01
N GLN A 28 -14.69 -5.13 -2.98
CA GLN A 28 -14.78 -4.23 -1.83
C GLN A 28 -13.47 -4.25 -1.04
N GLN A 29 -12.89 -5.44 -0.88
CA GLN A 29 -11.59 -5.60 -0.25
C GLN A 29 -10.48 -4.92 -1.05
N PHE A 30 -10.46 -5.07 -2.38
CA PHE A 30 -9.54 -4.37 -3.28
C PHE A 30 -9.61 -2.85 -3.11
N GLN A 31 -10.82 -2.28 -3.17
CA GLN A 31 -10.99 -0.83 -3.01
C GLN A 31 -10.53 -0.34 -1.64
N ARG A 32 -10.90 -1.07 -0.58
CA ARG A 32 -10.46 -0.77 0.78
C ARG A 32 -8.95 -0.84 0.92
N LEU A 33 -8.31 -1.90 0.41
CA LEU A 33 -6.86 -2.08 0.51
C LEU A 33 -6.09 -1.06 -0.34
N LEU A 34 -6.58 -0.69 -1.52
CA LEU A 34 -5.99 0.38 -2.34
C LEU A 34 -5.90 1.70 -1.55
N VAL A 35 -7.01 2.12 -0.93
CA VAL A 35 -7.04 3.33 -0.10
C VAL A 35 -6.22 3.16 1.18
N TRP A 36 -6.33 2.00 1.82
CA TRP A 36 -5.59 1.70 3.06
C TRP A 36 -4.08 1.76 2.84
N LEU A 37 -3.57 1.26 1.72
CA LEU A 37 -2.14 1.32 1.35
C LEU A 37 -1.64 2.77 1.27
N VAL A 38 -2.41 3.67 0.65
CA VAL A 38 -2.07 5.09 0.55
C VAL A 38 -2.20 5.80 1.90
N ALA A 39 -3.19 5.43 2.72
CA ALA A 39 -3.45 6.10 3.99
C ALA A 39 -2.60 5.61 5.17
N ASN A 40 -2.12 4.36 5.13
CA ASN A 40 -1.45 3.73 6.28
C ASN A 40 -0.01 3.34 5.96
N VAL A 41 0.25 2.76 4.78
CA VAL A 41 1.59 2.29 4.43
C VAL A 41 2.44 3.42 3.87
N TYR A 42 1.96 4.18 2.88
CA TYR A 42 2.72 5.27 2.26
C TYR A 42 3.27 6.30 3.28
N PRO A 43 2.49 6.78 4.28
CA PRO A 43 3.00 7.78 5.23
C PRO A 43 4.18 7.28 6.06
N THR A 44 4.32 5.97 6.27
CA THR A 44 5.48 5.43 6.99
C THR A 44 6.80 5.69 6.25
N PHE A 45 6.79 5.74 4.92
CA PHE A 45 7.96 6.19 4.15
C PHE A 45 8.21 7.68 4.37
N THR A 46 7.17 8.52 4.28
CA THR A 46 7.28 9.97 4.51
C THR A 46 7.90 10.33 5.87
N PHE A 47 7.51 9.62 6.93
CA PHE A 47 8.06 9.86 8.27
C PHE A 47 9.45 9.25 8.47
N ALA A 48 9.76 8.12 7.83
CA ALA A 48 11.04 7.43 8.00
C ALA A 48 12.18 7.99 7.12
N ASP A 49 11.85 8.60 5.98
CA ASP A 49 12.83 9.14 5.02
C ASP A 49 13.45 10.45 5.53
N TYR A 50 12.65 11.28 6.21
CA TYR A 50 13.07 12.59 6.75
C TYR A 50 12.56 12.80 8.19
N PRO A 51 12.91 11.92 9.15
CA PRO A 51 12.37 11.95 10.50
C PRO A 51 12.68 13.26 11.26
N GLU A 52 13.77 13.92 10.94
CA GLU A 52 14.20 15.20 11.52
C GLU A 52 13.20 16.34 11.27
N ARG A 53 12.38 16.26 10.21
CA ARG A 53 11.31 17.23 9.94
C ARG A 53 10.14 17.12 10.91
N TRP A 54 9.97 15.94 11.52
CA TRP A 54 8.81 15.60 12.33
C TRP A 54 9.15 15.50 13.83
N ALA A 55 10.36 15.05 14.15
CA ALA A 55 10.86 14.92 15.51
C ALA A 55 12.33 15.36 15.55
N PRO A 56 12.63 16.66 15.45
CA PRO A 56 14.00 17.18 15.38
C PRO A 56 14.86 16.78 16.60
N ASP A 57 14.25 16.62 17.77
CA ASP A 57 14.95 16.24 19.00
C ASP A 57 15.16 14.72 19.16
N ALA A 58 14.47 13.89 18.36
CA ALA A 58 14.55 12.43 18.45
C ALA A 58 14.30 11.70 17.10
N PRO A 59 15.00 12.08 16.01
CA PRO A 59 14.70 11.58 14.67
C PRO A 59 14.91 10.07 14.53
N GLU A 60 16.01 9.54 15.08
CA GLU A 60 16.33 8.11 15.02
C GLU A 60 15.30 7.24 15.77
N GLN A 61 14.77 7.76 16.88
CA GLN A 61 13.73 7.05 17.63
C GLN A 61 12.43 6.99 16.82
N LEU A 62 12.04 8.10 16.18
CA LEU A 62 10.86 8.14 15.32
C LEU A 62 11.02 7.17 14.16
N LYS A 63 12.12 7.24 13.41
CA LYS A 63 12.41 6.35 12.29
C LYS A 63 12.30 4.89 12.68
N LYS A 64 12.96 4.49 13.78
CA LYS A 64 12.89 3.11 14.29
C LYS A 64 11.45 2.69 14.58
N LYS A 65 10.67 3.50 15.29
CA LYS A 65 9.27 3.17 15.63
C LYS A 65 8.38 3.07 14.39
N VAL A 66 8.56 3.96 13.42
CA VAL A 66 7.79 3.96 12.17
C VAL A 66 8.11 2.72 11.33
N ILE A 67 9.37 2.31 11.23
CA ILE A 67 9.78 1.08 10.53
C ILE A 67 9.15 -0.16 11.20
N GLU A 68 9.20 -0.26 12.53
CA GLU A 68 8.56 -1.36 13.24
C GLU A 68 7.03 -1.37 13.06
N TYR A 69 6.40 -0.20 13.08
CA TYR A 69 4.98 -0.08 12.79
C TYR A 69 4.65 -0.52 11.36
N ARG A 70 5.45 -0.10 10.36
CA ARG A 70 5.30 -0.53 8.97
C ARG A 70 5.38 -2.05 8.82
N LYS A 71 6.28 -2.73 9.54
CA LYS A 71 6.34 -4.21 9.54
C LYS A 71 5.02 -4.80 10.05
N SER A 72 4.43 -4.24 11.11
CA SER A 72 3.13 -4.69 11.62
C SER A 72 2.00 -4.51 10.60
N LEU A 73 2.03 -3.41 9.81
CA LEU A 73 1.09 -3.17 8.72
C LEU A 73 1.23 -4.23 7.61
N TYR A 74 2.45 -4.61 7.22
CA TYR A 74 2.66 -5.66 6.22
C TYR A 74 2.22 -7.04 6.70
N ILE A 75 2.47 -7.37 7.97
CA ILE A 75 1.98 -8.62 8.57
C ILE A 75 0.45 -8.65 8.54
N TRP A 76 -0.19 -7.56 8.94
CA TRP A 76 -1.64 -7.45 8.86
C TRP A 76 -2.12 -7.55 7.42
N LEU A 77 -1.50 -6.84 6.48
CA LEU A 77 -1.86 -6.89 5.06
C LEU A 77 -1.80 -8.32 4.53
N ASN A 78 -0.75 -9.07 4.85
CA ASN A 78 -0.61 -10.47 4.43
C ASN A 78 -1.80 -11.33 4.89
N SER A 79 -2.35 -11.07 6.09
CA SER A 79 -3.57 -11.75 6.57
C SER A 79 -4.84 -11.40 5.80
N GLN A 80 -4.82 -10.33 5.00
CA GLN A 80 -5.95 -9.88 4.19
C GLN A 80 -5.88 -10.38 2.74
N LEU A 81 -4.80 -11.01 2.30
CA LEU A 81 -4.61 -11.39 0.90
C LEU A 81 -4.84 -12.88 0.69
N THR A 82 -5.39 -13.24 -0.46
CA THR A 82 -5.47 -14.63 -0.96
C THR A 82 -4.41 -14.82 -2.04
N ALA A 83 -3.16 -14.53 -1.70
CA ALA A 83 -2.13 -14.26 -2.69
C ALA A 83 -1.67 -15.54 -3.44
N GLU A 84 -1.90 -15.60 -4.76
CA GLU A 84 -1.47 -16.71 -5.64
C GLU A 84 -1.66 -16.41 -7.14
N PRO A 85 -0.66 -15.99 -7.94
CA PRO A 85 0.64 -15.41 -7.57
C PRO A 85 0.55 -13.90 -7.29
N TYR A 86 -0.61 -13.28 -7.49
CA TYR A 86 -0.87 -11.87 -7.23
C TYR A 86 -1.72 -11.70 -5.97
N ALA A 87 -1.83 -10.46 -5.46
CA ALA A 87 -2.44 -10.15 -4.16
C ALA A 87 -3.88 -10.65 -3.99
N PHE A 88 -4.64 -10.73 -5.09
CA PHE A 88 -6.03 -11.20 -5.11
C PHE A 88 -6.20 -12.55 -5.84
N GLY A 89 -5.17 -13.39 -5.80
CA GLY A 89 -5.15 -14.68 -6.50
C GLY A 89 -4.55 -14.56 -7.90
N GLU A 90 -5.15 -15.22 -8.89
CA GLU A 90 -4.52 -15.40 -10.21
C GLU A 90 -4.49 -14.13 -11.07
N GLN A 91 -5.29 -13.13 -10.70
CA GLN A 91 -5.45 -11.90 -11.48
C GLN A 91 -4.53 -10.80 -10.96
N LEU A 92 -3.71 -10.25 -11.87
CA LEU A 92 -2.97 -9.02 -11.60
C LEU A 92 -3.93 -7.85 -11.39
N THR A 93 -3.75 -7.10 -10.31
CA THR A 93 -4.55 -5.92 -9.99
C THR A 93 -3.67 -4.69 -9.78
N LEU A 94 -4.28 -3.51 -9.72
CA LEU A 94 -3.55 -2.30 -9.37
C LEU A 94 -2.95 -2.35 -7.95
N VAL A 95 -3.48 -3.15 -7.03
CA VAL A 95 -2.86 -3.33 -5.70
C VAL A 95 -1.45 -3.91 -5.84
N ASP A 96 -1.24 -4.84 -6.78
CA ASP A 96 0.07 -5.42 -7.03
C ASP A 96 1.10 -4.37 -7.49
N CYS A 97 0.68 -3.38 -8.29
CA CYS A 97 1.54 -2.27 -8.69
C CYS A 97 2.01 -1.45 -7.47
N TYR A 98 1.14 -1.23 -6.50
CA TYR A 98 1.50 -0.56 -5.25
C TYR A 98 2.47 -1.39 -4.41
N LEU A 99 2.20 -2.69 -4.27
CA LEU A 99 3.07 -3.59 -3.50
C LEU A 99 4.46 -3.68 -4.12
N CYS A 100 4.56 -3.76 -5.46
CA CYS A 100 5.83 -3.74 -6.17
C CYS A 100 6.61 -2.44 -5.90
N HIS A 101 5.93 -1.28 -5.99
CA HIS A 101 6.55 0.01 -5.71
C HIS A 101 7.07 0.11 -4.27
N TYR A 102 6.26 -0.27 -3.28
CA TYR A 102 6.67 -0.19 -1.88
C TYR A 102 7.74 -1.22 -1.49
N ALA A 103 7.74 -2.40 -2.11
CA ALA A 103 8.83 -3.37 -1.97
C ALA A 103 10.15 -2.77 -2.46
N HIS A 104 10.14 -2.08 -3.61
CA HIS A 104 11.32 -1.39 -4.15
C HIS A 104 11.80 -0.23 -3.25
N MET A 105 10.90 0.52 -2.62
CA MET A 105 11.24 1.60 -1.69
C MET A 105 11.88 1.12 -0.37
N GLY A 106 12.10 -0.18 -0.21
CA GLY A 106 12.72 -0.74 0.99
C GLY A 106 11.70 -1.00 2.09
N ALA A 107 10.78 -1.94 1.84
CA ALA A 107 9.81 -2.41 2.85
C ALA A 107 10.47 -2.88 4.18
N TRP A 108 11.77 -3.16 4.16
CA TRP A 108 12.59 -3.67 5.27
C TRP A 108 13.69 -2.72 5.74
N ALA A 109 13.86 -1.56 5.10
CA ALA A 109 14.88 -0.56 5.44
C ALA A 109 14.35 0.50 6.42
#